data_AF-A0A1M7ZSP9-F1
#
_entry.id   AF-A0A1M7ZSP9-F1
#
_cell.length_a   1.000
_cell.length_b   1.000
_cell.length_c   1.000
_cell.angle_alpha   90.00
_cell.angle_beta   90.00
_cell.angle_gamma   90.00
#
_symmetry.space_group_name_H-M   'P 1'
#
loop_
_entity.id
_entity.type
_entity.pdbx_description
1 polymer ?
#
loop_
_entity_poly.entity_id
_entity_poly.type
_entity_poly.pdbx_seq_one_letter_code
_entity_poly.pdbx_strand_id
1 'polypeptide(L)'
;MIKHFLTLEWKSFVRSASFKTNLAFKIFMALLFLYFATMFAFAGIGAFYGLKKVGLEPLETVNKYMIYYLFVDMTMRYFFQKIPTLTIRPLLVLPIKKDTIVHFSLGKTVLNYFNTTHAFFFIPFSLILLLNGYNALGVITWHIGILSVILFINFLNILINNKDVLFGIVVTIVIGLIASQYYQLFDITIYTQSLFQGLYEQFWMVLLPILALLIIYYFTFNFFKKDLTLDERLHIKKNLAKSNDLTWLNQFGTLGTFLKNDIKLLMRNKRAKTTLYMSFFFLLYGLIFFTQDIYKNSVMQAFAAVFVTGGFLINFGQFVPSWDSSYYQLMMTQSISYKEYLNSKWWLMVIGTAISMLLASFYIYFGWEIYVTILAVGVYNIGFNSFLVLFTGAYTRTAIDLESAKGAFGDKKAFNIKTLLFSLSQMIIPILLFGVGLLADNIHIGLALIACFGILGLLFKSRIFFLIEKIFQKEKYNAIVAYKQKN
;
A
#
# COMPACT_ATOMS: atom_id res chain seq x y z
N MET A 1 0.73 -32.02 15.51
CA MET A 1 1.60 -30.89 15.06
C MET A 1 0.82 -29.70 14.50
N ILE A 2 -0.01 -29.84 13.46
CA ILE A 2 -0.75 -28.70 12.86
C ILE A 2 -1.62 -27.95 13.89
N LYS A 3 -2.38 -28.66 14.74
CA LYS A 3 -3.15 -28.07 15.85
C LYS A 3 -2.27 -27.23 16.78
N HIS A 4 -1.06 -27.70 17.10
CA HIS A 4 -0.11 -26.97 17.95
C HIS A 4 0.38 -25.69 17.26
N PHE A 5 0.70 -25.75 15.96
CA PHE A 5 1.06 -24.54 15.21
C PHE A 5 -0.07 -23.51 15.16
N LEU A 6 -1.32 -23.95 14.96
CA LEU A 6 -2.48 -23.07 15.03
C LEU A 6 -2.61 -22.41 16.42
N THR A 7 -2.37 -23.15 17.50
CA THR A 7 -2.36 -22.55 18.85
C THR A 7 -1.20 -21.56 19.07
N LEU A 8 -0.02 -21.81 18.50
CA LEU A 8 1.11 -20.88 18.56
C LEU A 8 0.82 -19.59 17.77
N GLU A 9 0.21 -19.71 16.59
CA GLU A 9 -0.25 -18.55 15.81
C GLU A 9 -1.32 -17.75 16.54
N TRP A 10 -2.30 -18.42 17.14
CA TRP A 10 -3.32 -17.74 17.94
C TRP A 10 -2.69 -17.01 19.13
N LYS A 11 -1.77 -17.66 19.85
CA LYS A 11 -1.01 -17.04 20.95
C LYS A 11 -0.16 -15.87 20.45
N SER A 12 0.48 -15.98 19.29
CA SER A 12 1.26 -14.90 18.67
C SER A 12 0.38 -13.71 18.31
N PHE A 13 -0.78 -13.97 17.68
CA PHE A 13 -1.77 -12.96 17.32
C PHE A 13 -2.29 -12.22 18.55
N VAL A 14 -2.76 -12.95 19.58
CA VAL A 14 -3.29 -12.38 20.83
C VAL A 14 -2.21 -11.61 21.60
N ARG A 15 -0.95 -12.07 21.58
CA ARG A 15 0.17 -11.40 22.27
C ARG A 15 0.80 -10.27 21.47
N SER A 16 0.43 -10.11 20.19
CA SER A 16 0.99 -9.07 19.33
C SER A 16 0.68 -7.67 19.88
N ALA A 17 1.63 -6.74 19.74
CA ALA A 17 1.44 -5.36 20.18
C ALA A 17 0.21 -4.70 19.51
N SER A 18 -0.09 -5.09 18.26
CA SER A 18 -1.27 -4.63 17.50
C SER A 18 -2.59 -5.23 17.98
N PHE A 19 -2.60 -6.35 18.72
CA PHE A 19 -3.81 -6.84 19.37
C PHE A 19 -3.95 -6.26 20.79
N LYS A 20 -2.84 -5.81 21.38
CA LYS A 20 -2.83 -5.05 22.64
C LYS A 20 -3.18 -3.57 22.46
N THR A 21 -3.26 -3.05 21.23
CA THR A 21 -3.75 -1.68 20.98
C THR A 21 -5.27 -1.55 21.18
N ASN A 22 -5.69 -0.29 21.42
CA ASN A 22 -7.02 0.17 21.83
C ASN A 22 -8.20 -0.61 21.23
N LEU A 23 -9.20 -0.91 22.07
CA LEU A 23 -10.50 -1.51 21.69
C LEU A 23 -11.13 -0.85 20.44
N ALA A 24 -11.00 0.48 20.32
CA ALA A 24 -11.44 1.24 19.15
C ALA A 24 -10.81 0.77 17.82
N PHE A 25 -9.53 0.38 17.81
CA PHE A 25 -8.87 -0.15 16.62
C PHE A 25 -9.44 -1.50 16.21
N LYS A 26 -9.79 -2.36 17.18
CA LYS A 26 -10.41 -3.66 16.90
C LYS A 26 -11.81 -3.49 16.32
N ILE A 27 -12.59 -2.60 16.92
CA ILE A 27 -13.93 -2.26 16.42
C ILE A 27 -13.83 -1.70 15.01
N PHE A 28 -12.91 -0.76 14.75
CA PHE A 28 -12.69 -0.18 13.42
C PHE A 28 -12.29 -1.24 12.39
N MET A 29 -11.31 -2.11 12.70
CA MET A 29 -10.88 -3.18 11.80
C MET A 29 -11.98 -4.19 11.52
N ALA A 30 -12.78 -4.55 12.53
CA ALA A 30 -13.92 -5.44 12.37
C ALA A 30 -15.01 -4.81 11.51
N LEU A 31 -15.32 -3.53 11.72
CA LEU A 31 -16.30 -2.78 10.94
C LEU A 31 -15.84 -2.63 9.49
N LEU A 32 -14.57 -2.31 9.26
CA LEU A 32 -13.99 -2.20 7.93
C LEU A 32 -14.00 -3.55 7.20
N PHE A 33 -13.64 -4.64 7.89
CA PHE A 33 -13.74 -5.99 7.35
C PHE A 33 -15.19 -6.34 7.00
N LEU A 34 -16.14 -6.09 7.91
CA LEU A 34 -17.56 -6.35 7.70
C LEU A 34 -18.08 -5.53 6.52
N TYR A 35 -17.74 -4.25 6.45
CA TYR A 35 -18.12 -3.36 5.35
C TYR A 35 -17.67 -3.89 3.99
N PHE A 36 -16.40 -4.27 3.84
CA PHE A 36 -15.92 -4.85 2.59
C PHE A 36 -16.53 -6.22 2.30
N ALA A 37 -16.66 -7.09 3.30
CA ALA A 37 -17.30 -8.39 3.15
C ALA A 37 -18.76 -8.26 2.65
N THR A 38 -19.52 -7.35 3.25
CA THR A 38 -20.90 -7.04 2.86
C THR A 38 -20.96 -6.41 1.46
N MET A 39 -20.04 -5.49 1.12
CA MET A 39 -19.91 -4.93 -0.23
C MET A 39 -19.67 -6.01 -1.28
N PHE A 40 -18.73 -6.93 -1.06
CA PHE A 40 -18.46 -8.03 -2.00
C PHE A 40 -19.63 -9.01 -2.09
N ALA A 41 -20.33 -9.26 -0.99
CA ALA A 41 -21.53 -10.10 -0.99
C ALA A 41 -22.67 -9.47 -1.80
N PHE A 42 -22.94 -8.18 -1.58
CA PHE A 42 -23.90 -7.45 -2.39
C PHE A 42 -23.45 -7.31 -3.84
N ALA A 43 -22.16 -7.19 -4.11
CA ALA A 43 -21.65 -7.21 -5.48
C ALA A 43 -21.91 -8.57 -6.16
N GLY A 44 -21.75 -9.69 -5.46
CA GLY A 44 -22.10 -11.01 -5.97
C GLY A 44 -23.59 -11.12 -6.31
N ILE A 45 -24.47 -10.72 -5.39
CA ILE A 45 -25.93 -10.74 -5.61
C ILE A 45 -26.33 -9.75 -6.72
N GLY A 46 -25.79 -8.54 -6.67
CA GLY A 46 -26.06 -7.45 -7.58
C GLY A 46 -25.54 -7.68 -8.98
N ALA A 47 -24.42 -8.41 -9.15
CA ALA A 47 -23.93 -8.83 -10.46
C ALA A 47 -25.00 -9.66 -11.19
N PHE A 48 -25.63 -10.63 -10.49
CA PHE A 48 -26.67 -11.44 -11.11
C PHE A 48 -27.87 -10.62 -11.57
N TYR A 49 -28.51 -9.89 -10.66
CA TYR A 49 -29.72 -9.13 -10.98
C TYR A 49 -29.46 -7.91 -11.88
N GLY A 50 -28.30 -7.27 -11.72
CA GLY A 50 -27.87 -6.13 -12.54
C GLY A 50 -27.65 -6.53 -14.00
N LEU A 51 -26.96 -7.65 -14.24
CA LEU A 51 -26.74 -8.17 -15.59
C LEU A 51 -28.07 -8.59 -16.24
N LYS A 52 -28.94 -9.27 -15.49
CA LYS A 52 -30.27 -9.67 -15.98
C LYS A 52 -31.14 -8.46 -16.36
N LYS A 53 -31.07 -7.35 -15.60
CA LYS A 53 -31.79 -6.10 -15.92
C LYS A 53 -31.35 -5.46 -17.23
N VAL A 54 -30.07 -5.60 -17.59
CA VAL A 54 -29.51 -5.07 -18.84
C VAL A 54 -29.70 -6.06 -20.01
N GLY A 55 -30.34 -7.22 -19.76
CA GLY A 55 -30.61 -8.24 -20.77
C GLY A 55 -29.42 -9.14 -21.09
N LEU A 56 -28.40 -9.18 -20.22
CA LEU A 56 -27.22 -10.03 -20.37
C LEU A 56 -27.36 -11.31 -19.54
N GLU A 57 -26.86 -12.43 -20.08
CA GLU A 57 -26.77 -13.69 -19.35
C GLU A 57 -25.72 -13.58 -18.22
N PRO A 58 -26.14 -13.70 -16.93
CA PRO A 58 -25.26 -13.36 -15.81
C PRO A 58 -24.01 -14.24 -15.69
N LEU A 59 -24.17 -15.55 -15.80
CA LEU A 59 -23.06 -16.50 -15.66
C LEU A 59 -22.04 -16.34 -16.81
N GLU A 60 -22.54 -16.26 -18.04
CA GLU A 60 -21.72 -16.11 -19.23
C GLU A 60 -20.91 -14.81 -19.19
N THR A 61 -21.53 -13.71 -18.78
CA THR A 61 -20.86 -12.41 -18.66
C THR A 61 -19.77 -12.43 -17.58
N VAL A 62 -20.04 -13.05 -16.42
CA VAL A 62 -19.02 -13.22 -15.38
C VAL A 62 -17.85 -14.08 -15.88
N ASN A 63 -18.13 -15.14 -16.63
CA ASN A 63 -17.11 -16.00 -17.23
C ASN A 63 -16.26 -15.25 -18.28
N LYS A 64 -16.88 -14.37 -19.07
CA LYS A 64 -16.19 -13.53 -20.06
C LYS A 64 -15.14 -12.61 -19.43
N TYR A 65 -15.49 -11.94 -18.33
CA TYR A 65 -14.61 -10.98 -17.66
C TYR A 65 -13.71 -11.60 -16.56
N MET A 66 -13.85 -12.91 -16.30
CA MET A 66 -13.09 -13.62 -15.27
C MET A 66 -11.58 -13.48 -15.46
N ILE A 67 -11.09 -13.53 -16.68
CA ILE A 67 -9.65 -13.42 -16.95
C ILE A 67 -9.04 -12.11 -16.44
N TYR A 68 -9.74 -10.99 -16.61
CA TYR A 68 -9.30 -9.70 -16.11
C TYR A 68 -9.35 -9.62 -14.59
N TYR A 69 -10.39 -10.20 -13.99
CA TYR A 69 -10.49 -10.32 -12.55
C TYR A 69 -9.27 -11.06 -11.96
N LEU A 70 -8.88 -12.18 -12.57
CA LEU A 70 -7.72 -12.97 -12.15
C LEU A 70 -6.40 -12.22 -12.33
N PHE A 71 -6.25 -11.42 -13.39
CA PHE A 71 -5.06 -10.59 -13.57
C PHE A 71 -4.96 -9.45 -12.55
N VAL A 72 -6.07 -8.78 -12.26
CA VAL A 72 -6.12 -7.75 -11.21
C VAL A 72 -5.80 -8.39 -9.86
N ASP A 73 -6.39 -9.54 -9.55
CA ASP A 73 -6.09 -10.30 -8.33
C ASP A 73 -4.60 -10.66 -8.23
N MET A 74 -4.03 -11.21 -9.30
CA MET A 74 -2.60 -11.54 -9.35
C MET A 74 -1.72 -10.31 -9.11
N THR A 75 -2.04 -9.19 -9.75
CA THR A 75 -1.30 -7.92 -9.60
C THR A 75 -1.39 -7.40 -8.16
N MET A 76 -2.60 -7.37 -7.59
CA MET A 76 -2.82 -6.94 -6.22
C MET A 76 -2.08 -7.83 -5.23
N ARG A 77 -2.10 -9.16 -5.42
CA ARG A 77 -1.35 -10.10 -4.58
C ARG A 77 0.15 -9.86 -4.64
N TYR A 78 0.70 -9.65 -5.83
CA TYR A 78 2.14 -9.40 -5.96
C TYR A 78 2.60 -8.19 -5.11
N PHE A 79 1.84 -7.09 -5.11
CA PHE A 79 2.19 -5.90 -4.33
C PHE A 79 1.88 -6.02 -2.83
N PHE A 80 0.72 -6.58 -2.49
CA PHE A 80 0.17 -6.47 -1.14
C PHE A 80 0.25 -7.77 -0.33
N GLN A 81 0.34 -8.94 -0.96
CA GLN A 81 0.41 -10.21 -0.26
C GLN A 81 1.80 -10.43 0.35
N LYS A 82 1.86 -10.66 1.66
CA LYS A 82 3.09 -11.05 2.37
C LYS A 82 3.28 -12.56 2.31
N ILE A 83 4.50 -12.99 1.98
CA ILE A 83 4.87 -14.40 2.00
C ILE A 83 5.19 -14.82 3.44
N PRO A 84 4.75 -16.01 3.90
CA PRO A 84 4.96 -16.46 5.28
C PRO A 84 6.41 -16.74 5.72
N THR A 85 7.41 -16.69 4.83
CA THR A 85 8.78 -17.19 5.07
C THR A 85 9.48 -16.60 6.29
N LEU A 86 9.24 -15.32 6.60
CA LEU A 86 9.93 -14.63 7.70
C LEU A 86 9.58 -15.20 9.07
N THR A 87 8.33 -15.68 9.26
CA THR A 87 7.86 -16.21 10.54
C THR A 87 8.26 -17.66 10.82
N ILE A 88 8.78 -18.36 9.81
CA ILE A 88 9.00 -19.81 9.87
C ILE A 88 10.41 -20.17 10.31
N ARG A 89 11.38 -19.27 10.09
CA ARG A 89 12.80 -19.49 10.40
C ARG A 89 13.08 -19.88 11.86
N PRO A 90 12.38 -19.38 12.90
CA PRO A 90 12.58 -19.86 14.27
C PRO A 90 12.24 -21.34 14.48
N LEU A 91 11.37 -21.92 13.63
CA LEU A 91 10.98 -23.32 13.70
C LEU A 91 12.07 -24.26 13.16
N LEU A 92 13.02 -23.75 12.37
CA LEU A 92 14.12 -24.55 11.80
C LEU A 92 15.10 -25.08 12.84
N VAL A 93 15.19 -24.43 14.00
CA VAL A 93 16.08 -24.83 15.09
C VAL A 93 15.41 -25.88 16.00
N LEU A 94 14.11 -26.05 15.86
CA LEU A 94 13.34 -27.05 16.61
C LEU A 94 13.42 -28.42 15.89
N PRO A 95 13.27 -29.54 16.61
CA PRO A 95 13.29 -30.88 16.04
C PRO A 95 11.98 -31.19 15.28
N ILE A 96 11.69 -30.42 14.24
CA ILE A 96 10.50 -30.52 13.40
C ILE A 96 10.95 -30.77 11.96
N LYS A 97 10.35 -31.78 11.31
CA LYS A 97 10.63 -32.08 9.90
C LYS A 97 10.32 -30.86 9.01
N LYS A 98 11.24 -30.53 8.10
CA LYS A 98 11.08 -29.42 7.14
C LYS A 98 9.76 -29.50 6.36
N ASP A 99 9.34 -30.71 5.99
CA ASP A 99 8.10 -30.94 5.23
C ASP A 99 6.86 -30.45 5.98
N THR A 100 6.77 -30.74 7.28
CA THR A 100 5.66 -30.27 8.13
C THR A 100 5.63 -28.75 8.22
N ILE A 101 6.81 -28.12 8.28
CA ILE A 101 6.97 -26.67 8.33
C ILE A 101 6.49 -26.03 7.02
N VAL A 102 6.92 -26.58 5.87
CA VAL A 102 6.53 -26.08 4.55
C VAL A 102 5.03 -26.28 4.30
N HIS A 103 4.47 -27.44 4.62
CA HIS A 103 3.01 -27.66 4.50
C HIS A 103 2.21 -26.70 5.38
N PHE A 104 2.64 -26.46 6.61
CA PHE A 104 1.99 -25.50 7.49
C PHE A 104 2.05 -24.07 6.92
N SER A 105 3.21 -23.66 6.39
CA SER A 105 3.41 -22.38 5.71
C SER A 105 2.47 -22.18 4.53
N LEU A 106 2.43 -23.16 3.63
CA LEU A 106 1.60 -23.10 2.42
C LEU A 106 0.11 -23.13 2.76
N GLY A 107 -0.29 -23.98 3.71
CA GLY A 107 -1.67 -24.02 4.23
C GLY A 107 -2.12 -22.69 4.82
N LYS A 108 -1.22 -21.95 5.50
CA LYS A 108 -1.51 -20.60 5.99
C LYS A 108 -1.86 -19.62 4.86
N THR A 109 -1.27 -19.80 3.67
CA THR A 109 -1.58 -18.93 2.52
C THR A 109 -2.97 -19.19 1.96
N VAL A 110 -3.47 -20.41 2.02
CA VAL A 110 -4.83 -20.77 1.57
C VAL A 110 -5.89 -19.98 2.34
N LEU A 111 -5.72 -19.82 3.66
CA LEU A 111 -6.63 -19.06 4.53
C LEU A 111 -6.25 -17.57 4.67
N ASN A 112 -5.41 -17.06 3.78
CA ASN A 112 -5.04 -15.65 3.79
C ASN A 112 -6.21 -14.76 3.35
N TYR A 113 -6.21 -13.52 3.83
CA TYR A 113 -7.22 -12.50 3.50
C TYR A 113 -7.52 -12.43 2.00
N PHE A 114 -6.50 -12.40 1.13
CA PHE A 114 -6.68 -12.36 -0.32
C PHE A 114 -7.53 -13.52 -0.85
N ASN A 115 -7.34 -14.74 -0.35
CA ASN A 115 -8.16 -15.89 -0.77
C ASN A 115 -9.58 -15.84 -0.20
N THR A 116 -9.71 -15.49 1.08
CA THR A 116 -11.02 -15.42 1.74
C THR A 116 -11.90 -14.30 1.16
N THR A 117 -11.31 -13.19 0.68
CA THR A 117 -12.07 -12.09 0.07
C THR A 117 -12.90 -12.54 -1.14
N HIS A 118 -12.36 -13.41 -2.01
CA HIS A 118 -13.09 -13.93 -3.16
C HIS A 118 -14.34 -14.73 -2.77
N ALA A 119 -14.29 -15.43 -1.63
CA ALA A 119 -15.41 -16.22 -1.14
C ALA A 119 -16.65 -15.34 -0.89
N PHE A 120 -16.46 -14.09 -0.44
CA PHE A 120 -17.56 -13.14 -0.23
C PHE A 120 -18.26 -12.73 -1.53
N PHE A 121 -17.63 -12.86 -2.70
CA PHE A 121 -18.29 -12.62 -3.99
C PHE A 121 -18.88 -13.92 -4.57
N PHE A 122 -18.04 -14.96 -4.69
CA PHE A 122 -18.43 -16.18 -5.41
C PHE A 122 -19.44 -17.04 -4.66
N ILE A 123 -19.44 -17.07 -3.32
CA ILE A 123 -20.43 -17.85 -2.57
C ILE A 123 -21.84 -17.25 -2.76
N PRO A 124 -22.07 -15.94 -2.51
CA PRO A 124 -23.38 -15.34 -2.76
C PRO A 124 -23.82 -15.43 -4.23
N PHE A 125 -22.90 -15.23 -5.18
CA PHE A 125 -23.22 -15.37 -6.61
C PHE A 125 -23.67 -16.78 -6.96
N SER A 126 -22.94 -17.82 -6.53
CA SER A 126 -23.33 -19.22 -6.74
C SER A 126 -24.68 -19.56 -6.08
N LEU A 127 -24.96 -19.06 -4.87
CA LEU A 127 -26.25 -19.26 -4.23
C LEU A 127 -27.40 -18.64 -5.03
N ILE A 128 -27.20 -17.43 -5.57
CA ILE A 128 -28.22 -16.76 -6.40
C ILE A 128 -28.44 -17.51 -7.71
N LEU A 129 -27.40 -18.06 -8.35
CA LEU A 129 -27.56 -18.92 -9.52
C LEU A 129 -28.47 -20.12 -9.21
N LEU A 130 -28.23 -20.82 -8.10
CA LEU A 130 -29.04 -21.96 -7.67
C LEU A 130 -30.50 -21.55 -7.43
N LEU A 131 -30.73 -20.43 -6.74
CA LEU A 131 -32.08 -19.92 -6.45
C LEU A 131 -32.85 -19.51 -7.72
N ASN A 132 -32.15 -19.16 -8.79
CA ASN A 132 -32.74 -18.75 -10.07
C ASN A 132 -32.81 -19.89 -11.10
N GLY A 133 -32.69 -21.14 -10.66
CA GLY A 133 -32.95 -22.32 -11.50
C GLY A 133 -31.77 -22.81 -12.34
N TYR A 134 -30.54 -22.35 -12.08
CA TYR A 134 -29.35 -22.93 -12.72
C TYR A 134 -29.12 -24.37 -12.21
N ASN A 135 -28.50 -25.21 -13.04
CA ASN A 135 -28.24 -26.60 -12.71
C ASN A 135 -27.29 -26.70 -11.50
N ALA A 136 -27.72 -27.42 -10.46
CA ALA A 136 -26.98 -27.49 -9.21
C ALA A 136 -25.58 -28.09 -9.35
N LEU A 137 -25.43 -29.16 -10.12
CA LEU A 137 -24.14 -29.79 -10.37
C LEU A 137 -23.20 -28.84 -11.13
N GLY A 138 -23.71 -28.19 -12.18
CA GLY A 138 -22.93 -27.20 -12.95
C GLY A 138 -22.45 -26.02 -12.10
N VAL A 139 -23.30 -25.49 -11.21
CA VAL A 139 -22.89 -24.38 -10.31
C VAL A 139 -21.80 -24.85 -9.34
N ILE A 140 -21.92 -26.08 -8.80
CA ILE A 140 -20.92 -26.62 -7.85
C ILE A 140 -19.58 -26.86 -8.55
N THR A 141 -19.56 -27.46 -9.74
CA THR A 141 -18.33 -27.71 -10.50
C THR A 141 -17.66 -26.40 -10.91
N TRP A 142 -18.46 -25.43 -11.36
CA TRP A 142 -17.99 -24.08 -11.67
C TRP A 142 -17.35 -23.40 -10.45
N HIS A 143 -18.03 -23.44 -9.30
CA HIS A 143 -17.54 -22.83 -8.06
C HIS A 143 -16.23 -23.46 -7.57
N ILE A 144 -16.14 -24.80 -7.58
CA ILE A 144 -14.91 -25.53 -7.21
C ILE A 144 -13.79 -25.22 -8.21
N GLY A 145 -14.10 -25.12 -9.49
CA GLY A 145 -13.14 -24.77 -10.54
C GLY A 145 -12.54 -23.39 -10.32
N ILE A 146 -13.38 -22.39 -10.05
CA ILE A 146 -12.94 -21.02 -9.75
C ILE A 146 -12.11 -20.96 -8.48
N LEU A 147 -12.54 -21.60 -7.39
CA LEU A 147 -11.76 -21.68 -6.16
C LEU A 147 -10.37 -22.30 -6.43
N SER A 148 -10.32 -23.33 -7.25
CA SER A 148 -9.07 -24.00 -7.64
C SER A 148 -8.14 -23.07 -8.43
N VAL A 149 -8.69 -22.27 -9.36
CA VAL A 149 -7.94 -21.25 -10.13
C VAL A 149 -7.42 -20.13 -9.23
N ILE A 150 -8.23 -19.64 -8.28
CA ILE A 150 -7.80 -18.61 -7.32
C ILE A 150 -6.63 -19.12 -6.46
N LEU A 151 -6.72 -20.37 -5.97
CA LEU A 151 -5.63 -20.98 -5.21
C LEU A 151 -4.40 -21.24 -6.07
N PHE A 152 -4.58 -21.58 -7.35
CA PHE A 152 -3.49 -21.71 -8.31
C PHE A 152 -2.75 -20.37 -8.45
N ILE A 153 -3.46 -19.27 -8.62
CA ILE A 153 -2.88 -17.91 -8.69
C ILE A 153 -2.17 -17.55 -7.39
N ASN A 154 -2.70 -17.94 -6.23
CA ASN A 154 -2.02 -17.75 -4.95
C ASN A 154 -0.64 -18.41 -4.93
N PHE A 155 -0.54 -19.69 -5.33
CA PHE A 155 0.75 -20.40 -5.35
C PHE A 155 1.67 -19.90 -6.46
N LEU A 156 1.14 -19.56 -7.62
CA LEU A 156 1.90 -18.96 -8.72
C LEU A 156 2.52 -17.63 -8.30
N ASN A 157 1.77 -16.75 -7.61
CA ASN A 157 2.29 -15.49 -7.09
C ASN A 157 3.44 -15.70 -6.11
N ILE A 158 3.35 -16.74 -5.28
CA ILE A 158 4.41 -17.07 -4.34
C ILE A 158 5.72 -17.44 -5.06
N LEU A 159 5.64 -18.15 -6.19
CA LEU A 159 6.80 -18.50 -7.01
C LEU A 159 7.38 -17.32 -7.82
N ILE A 160 6.54 -16.36 -8.23
CA ILE A 160 6.95 -15.17 -8.98
C ILE A 160 7.53 -14.09 -8.06
N ASN A 161 7.11 -14.05 -6.80
CA ASN A 161 7.55 -13.04 -5.85
C ASN A 161 9.08 -13.01 -5.72
N ASN A 162 9.67 -11.80 -5.74
CA ASN A 162 11.11 -11.51 -5.82
C ASN A 162 11.77 -11.69 -7.21
N LYS A 163 11.01 -12.01 -8.26
CA LYS A 163 11.47 -12.00 -9.67
C LYS A 163 10.80 -10.84 -10.43
N ASP A 164 11.20 -9.62 -10.10
CA ASP A 164 10.61 -8.37 -10.61
C ASP A 164 10.52 -8.33 -12.16
N VAL A 165 11.46 -8.95 -12.87
CA VAL A 165 11.45 -9.08 -14.34
C VAL A 165 10.27 -9.92 -14.85
N LEU A 166 10.01 -11.08 -14.23
CA LEU A 166 8.91 -11.96 -14.64
C LEU A 166 7.56 -11.27 -14.42
N PHE A 167 7.42 -10.55 -13.31
CA PHE A 167 6.22 -9.75 -13.06
C PHE A 167 6.04 -8.63 -14.10
N GLY A 168 7.11 -7.90 -14.43
CA GLY A 168 7.06 -6.87 -15.46
C GLY A 168 6.63 -7.40 -16.83
N ILE A 169 7.10 -8.58 -17.21
CA ILE A 169 6.68 -9.26 -18.45
C ILE A 169 5.18 -9.58 -18.41
N VAL A 170 4.68 -10.18 -17.31
CA VAL A 170 3.26 -10.53 -17.18
C VAL A 170 2.37 -9.29 -17.26
N VAL A 171 2.71 -8.21 -16.54
CA VAL A 171 1.95 -6.96 -16.59
C VAL A 171 1.96 -6.35 -17.99
N THR A 172 3.11 -6.36 -18.67
CA THR A 172 3.23 -5.85 -20.04
C THR A 172 2.34 -6.63 -21.01
N ILE A 173 2.31 -7.96 -20.90
CA ILE A 173 1.43 -8.80 -21.73
C ILE A 173 -0.04 -8.46 -21.47
N VAL A 174 -0.45 -8.29 -20.20
CA VAL A 174 -1.84 -7.96 -19.85
C VAL A 174 -2.25 -6.60 -20.40
N ILE A 175 -1.40 -5.58 -20.24
CA ILE A 175 -1.65 -4.24 -20.81
C ILE A 175 -1.74 -4.35 -22.34
N GLY A 176 -0.87 -5.13 -22.96
CA GLY A 176 -0.91 -5.42 -24.40
C GLY A 176 -2.23 -6.06 -24.84
N LEU A 177 -2.75 -7.03 -24.08
CA LEU A 177 -4.03 -7.69 -24.35
C LEU A 177 -5.22 -6.72 -24.19
N ILE A 178 -5.22 -5.89 -23.15
CA ILE A 178 -6.27 -4.87 -22.94
C ILE A 178 -6.25 -3.84 -24.07
N ALA A 179 -5.06 -3.34 -24.43
CA ALA A 179 -4.91 -2.39 -25.53
C ALA A 179 -5.33 -3.02 -26.87
N SER A 180 -4.92 -4.26 -27.14
CA SER A 180 -5.32 -5.00 -28.33
C SER A 180 -6.83 -5.16 -28.44
N GLN A 181 -7.50 -5.43 -27.32
CA GLN A 181 -8.97 -5.50 -27.28
C GLN A 181 -9.64 -4.14 -27.47
N TYR A 182 -9.09 -3.07 -26.87
CA TYR A 182 -9.59 -1.70 -27.06
C TYR A 182 -9.49 -1.24 -28.53
N TYR A 183 -8.40 -1.58 -29.20
CA TYR A 183 -8.20 -1.32 -30.63
C TYR A 183 -8.84 -2.39 -31.55
N GLN A 184 -9.62 -3.31 -30.99
CA GLN A 184 -10.33 -4.37 -31.72
C GLN A 184 -9.41 -5.30 -32.55
N LEU A 185 -8.14 -5.42 -32.17
CA LEU A 185 -7.14 -6.27 -32.85
C LEU A 185 -7.22 -7.74 -32.39
N PHE A 186 -7.43 -7.96 -31.10
CA PHE A 186 -7.55 -9.31 -30.51
C PHE A 186 -8.33 -9.28 -29.20
N ASP A 187 -9.34 -10.15 -29.06
CA ASP A 187 -10.14 -10.29 -27.84
C ASP A 187 -9.83 -11.61 -27.14
N ILE A 188 -9.11 -11.53 -26.01
CA ILE A 188 -8.76 -12.70 -25.20
C ILE A 188 -9.99 -13.32 -24.51
N THR A 189 -11.03 -12.52 -24.28
CA THR A 189 -12.21 -12.97 -23.54
C THR A 189 -12.96 -14.06 -24.28
N ILE A 190 -12.94 -14.08 -25.62
CA ILE A 190 -13.58 -15.11 -26.45
C ILE A 190 -13.02 -16.51 -26.13
N TYR A 191 -11.70 -16.61 -25.99
CA TYR A 191 -11.04 -17.89 -25.71
C TYR A 191 -11.18 -18.31 -24.24
N THR A 192 -11.06 -17.36 -23.32
CA THR A 192 -11.12 -17.67 -21.89
C THR A 192 -12.54 -17.89 -21.40
N GLN A 193 -13.54 -17.24 -22.02
CA GLN A 193 -14.95 -17.41 -21.68
C GLN A 193 -15.36 -18.87 -21.82
N SER A 194 -15.03 -19.52 -22.94
CA SER A 194 -15.33 -20.93 -23.19
C SER A 194 -14.70 -21.84 -22.13
N LEU A 195 -13.50 -21.50 -21.64
CA LEU A 195 -12.85 -22.25 -20.57
C LEU A 195 -13.63 -22.17 -19.25
N PHE A 196 -14.04 -20.97 -18.84
CA PHE A 196 -14.79 -20.80 -17.58
C PHE A 196 -16.23 -21.28 -17.68
N GLN A 197 -16.86 -21.09 -18.83
CA GLN A 197 -18.20 -21.57 -19.13
C GLN A 197 -18.25 -23.11 -19.15
N GLY A 198 -17.23 -23.76 -19.72
CA GLY A 198 -17.13 -25.21 -19.72
C GLY A 198 -17.03 -25.83 -18.32
N LEU A 199 -16.58 -25.09 -17.29
CA LEU A 199 -16.63 -25.55 -15.89
C LEU A 199 -18.07 -25.74 -15.38
N TYR A 200 -19.02 -24.99 -15.93
CA TYR A 200 -20.45 -25.13 -15.62
C TYR A 200 -21.12 -26.18 -16.50
N GLU A 201 -20.81 -26.18 -17.80
CA GLU A 201 -21.47 -27.05 -18.77
C GLU A 201 -20.99 -28.51 -18.71
N GLN A 202 -19.72 -28.74 -18.36
CA GLN A 202 -19.09 -30.06 -18.38
C GLN A 202 -18.46 -30.39 -17.01
N PHE A 203 -19.04 -31.37 -16.32
CA PHE A 203 -18.58 -31.79 -14.99
C PHE A 203 -17.09 -32.15 -14.93
N TRP A 204 -16.56 -32.85 -15.94
CA TRP A 204 -15.18 -33.31 -15.95
C TRP A 204 -14.16 -32.17 -16.08
N MET A 205 -14.58 -31.00 -16.59
CA MET A 205 -13.68 -29.87 -16.84
C MET A 205 -13.14 -29.27 -15.54
N VAL A 206 -13.81 -29.47 -14.41
CA VAL A 206 -13.32 -29.08 -13.07
C VAL A 206 -12.01 -29.80 -12.68
N LEU A 207 -11.73 -30.96 -13.27
CA LEU A 207 -10.50 -31.70 -13.00
C LEU A 207 -9.25 -30.96 -13.50
N LEU A 208 -9.38 -30.17 -14.56
CA LEU A 208 -8.27 -29.41 -15.14
C LEU A 208 -7.70 -28.36 -14.16
N PRO A 209 -8.49 -27.42 -13.60
CA PRO A 209 -7.97 -26.47 -12.62
C PRO A 209 -7.53 -27.12 -11.32
N ILE A 210 -8.15 -28.24 -10.89
CA ILE A 210 -7.70 -29.00 -9.72
C ILE A 210 -6.33 -29.62 -9.97
N LEU A 211 -6.11 -30.23 -11.13
CA LEU A 211 -4.84 -30.84 -11.50
C LEU A 211 -3.75 -29.77 -11.63
N ALA A 212 -4.06 -28.63 -12.25
CA ALA A 212 -3.14 -27.48 -12.30
C ALA A 212 -2.76 -26.98 -10.90
N LEU A 213 -3.74 -26.91 -9.98
CA LEU A 213 -3.53 -26.55 -8.59
C LEU A 213 -2.58 -27.54 -7.87
N LEU A 214 -2.76 -28.84 -8.07
CA LEU A 214 -1.89 -29.87 -7.47
C LEU A 214 -0.45 -29.77 -8.02
N ILE A 215 -0.28 -29.55 -9.32
CA ILE A 215 1.02 -29.37 -9.96
C ILE A 215 1.73 -28.14 -9.40
N ILE A 216 1.08 -26.97 -9.38
CA ILE A 216 1.71 -25.74 -8.89
C ILE A 216 2.04 -25.84 -7.39
N TYR A 217 1.19 -26.53 -6.62
CA TYR A 217 1.45 -26.78 -5.20
C TYR A 217 2.69 -27.66 -5.01
N TYR A 218 2.85 -28.71 -5.81
CA TYR A 218 4.04 -29.57 -5.78
C TYR A 218 5.33 -28.78 -6.06
N PHE A 219 5.34 -27.96 -7.13
CA PHE A 219 6.48 -27.10 -7.44
C PHE A 219 6.77 -26.08 -6.34
N THR A 220 5.72 -25.46 -5.78
CA THR A 220 5.85 -24.49 -4.70
C THR A 220 6.41 -25.13 -3.43
N PHE A 221 5.95 -26.34 -3.09
CA PHE A 221 6.45 -27.09 -1.96
C PHE A 221 7.94 -27.42 -2.09
N ASN A 222 8.35 -27.94 -3.24
CA ASN A 222 9.76 -28.27 -3.50
C ASN A 222 10.65 -27.03 -3.50
N PHE A 223 10.16 -25.92 -4.06
CA PHE A 223 10.85 -24.63 -4.03
C PHE A 223 11.14 -24.18 -2.60
N PHE A 224 10.12 -24.13 -1.73
CA PHE A 224 10.35 -23.74 -0.33
C PHE A 224 11.19 -24.73 0.45
N LYS A 225 11.02 -26.04 0.22
CA LYS A 225 11.78 -27.07 0.92
C LYS A 225 13.29 -26.92 0.65
N LYS A 226 13.66 -26.56 -0.58
CA LYS A 226 15.04 -26.28 -0.98
C LYS A 226 15.60 -25.02 -0.32
N ASP A 227 14.82 -23.94 -0.28
CA ASP A 227 15.23 -22.64 0.23
C ASP A 227 15.17 -22.54 1.78
N LEU A 228 14.61 -23.55 2.46
CA LEU A 228 14.50 -23.60 3.93
C LEU A 228 15.84 -24.03 4.58
N THR A 229 16.87 -23.18 4.48
CA THR A 229 18.19 -23.37 5.12
C THR A 229 18.53 -22.22 6.08
N LEU A 230 19.34 -22.50 7.10
CA LEU A 230 19.77 -21.50 8.09
C LEU A 230 20.87 -20.57 7.53
N ASP A 231 21.58 -21.03 6.50
CA ASP A 231 22.78 -20.41 5.93
C ASP A 231 22.52 -19.13 5.13
N GLU A 232 21.27 -18.84 4.74
CA GLU A 232 20.91 -17.57 4.10
C GLU A 232 21.25 -16.33 4.96
N ARG A 233 21.47 -16.48 6.27
CA ARG A 233 21.97 -15.38 7.12
C ARG A 233 23.36 -14.89 6.72
N LEU A 234 24.17 -15.70 6.05
CA LEU A 234 25.56 -15.38 5.72
C LEU A 234 25.74 -14.74 4.35
N HIS A 235 24.76 -14.90 3.45
CA HIS A 235 24.70 -14.16 2.19
C HIS A 235 24.03 -12.81 2.38
N ILE A 236 24.62 -11.96 3.23
CA ILE A 236 24.44 -10.51 3.05
C ILE A 236 24.96 -10.26 1.64
N LYS A 237 24.07 -10.03 0.66
CA LYS A 237 24.47 -9.54 -0.66
C LYS A 237 25.28 -8.28 -0.41
N LYS A 238 26.60 -8.40 -0.42
CA LYS A 238 27.53 -7.28 -0.44
C LYS A 238 27.38 -6.63 -1.80
N ASN A 239 26.31 -5.85 -1.98
CA ASN A 239 26.28 -4.85 -3.03
C ASN A 239 27.45 -3.93 -2.72
N LEU A 240 28.48 -3.98 -3.57
CA LEU A 240 29.61 -3.06 -3.54
C LEU A 240 29.03 -1.65 -3.47
N ALA A 241 29.14 -1.02 -2.30
CA ALA A 241 28.59 0.31 -2.09
C ALA A 241 29.40 1.27 -2.95
N LYS A 242 28.80 1.79 -4.03
CA LYS A 242 29.33 2.99 -4.67
C LYS A 242 29.19 4.14 -3.67
N SER A 243 30.31 4.59 -3.13
CA SER A 243 30.35 5.79 -2.31
C SER A 243 30.12 7.00 -3.21
N ASN A 244 28.87 7.48 -3.29
CA ASN A 244 28.63 8.84 -3.77
C ASN A 244 28.88 9.78 -2.58
N ASP A 245 30.08 10.33 -2.51
CA ASP A 245 30.39 11.35 -1.52
C ASP A 245 29.82 12.70 -1.94
N LEU A 246 28.67 13.03 -1.36
CA LEU A 246 28.01 14.34 -1.46
C LEU A 246 28.79 15.39 -0.64
N THR A 247 30.03 15.68 -1.03
CA THR A 247 30.92 16.62 -0.32
C THR A 247 30.38 18.05 -0.28
N TRP A 248 29.56 18.45 -1.26
CA TRP A 248 28.91 19.75 -1.30
C TRP A 248 27.97 20.02 -0.11
N LEU A 249 27.49 18.99 0.59
CA LEU A 249 26.66 19.15 1.79
C LEU A 249 27.48 19.47 3.05
N ASN A 250 28.80 19.28 3.03
CA ASN A 250 29.65 19.49 4.21
C ASN A 250 29.64 20.95 4.69
N GLN A 251 29.33 21.90 3.81
CA GLN A 251 29.22 23.33 4.14
C GLN A 251 28.10 23.63 5.16
N PHE A 252 27.14 22.71 5.37
CA PHE A 252 26.01 22.89 6.27
C PHE A 252 26.21 22.25 7.65
N GLY A 253 27.43 21.84 8.02
CA GLY A 253 27.73 21.31 9.35
C GLY A 253 26.90 20.07 9.72
N THR A 254 26.35 20.04 10.94
CA THR A 254 25.53 18.91 11.44
C THR A 254 24.28 18.67 10.60
N LEU A 255 23.66 19.74 10.08
CA LEU A 255 22.52 19.66 9.16
C LEU A 255 22.89 18.95 7.86
N GLY A 256 24.08 19.25 7.31
CA GLY A 256 24.63 18.61 6.13
C GLY A 256 24.85 17.10 6.33
N THR A 257 25.33 16.70 7.50
CA THR A 257 25.52 15.27 7.85
C THR A 257 24.20 14.50 7.84
N PHE A 258 23.14 15.06 8.44
CA PHE A 258 21.82 14.43 8.42
C PHE A 258 21.22 14.38 7.02
N LEU A 259 21.28 15.47 6.26
CA LEU A 259 20.81 15.50 4.87
C LEU A 259 21.54 14.49 3.99
N LYS A 260 22.86 14.37 4.15
CA LYS A 260 23.69 13.39 3.43
C LYS A 260 23.22 11.96 3.73
N ASN A 261 22.90 11.66 4.97
CA ASN A 261 22.38 10.35 5.36
C ASN A 261 20.99 10.09 4.77
N ASP A 262 20.09 11.08 4.80
CA ASP A 262 18.75 10.94 4.23
C ASP A 262 18.76 10.77 2.71
N ILE A 263 19.57 11.55 1.98
CA ILE A 263 19.73 11.40 0.52
C ILE A 263 20.32 10.02 0.20
N LYS A 264 21.34 9.57 0.94
CA LYS A 264 21.88 8.22 0.78
C LYS A 264 20.83 7.14 1.08
N LEU A 265 19.98 7.34 2.09
CA LEU A 265 18.87 6.44 2.42
C LEU A 265 17.88 6.35 1.24
N LEU A 266 17.48 7.48 0.67
CA LEU A 266 16.60 7.56 -0.50
C LEU A 266 17.21 6.90 -1.75
N MET A 267 18.52 7.08 -1.98
CA MET A 267 19.21 6.53 -3.15
C MET A 267 19.64 5.06 -3.02
N ARG A 268 19.71 4.50 -1.81
CA ARG A 268 20.22 3.14 -1.60
C ARG A 268 19.13 2.11 -1.36
N ASN A 269 18.09 2.46 -0.60
CA ASN A 269 17.16 1.47 -0.06
C ASN A 269 15.92 1.32 -0.95
N LYS A 270 15.46 0.08 -1.18
CA LYS A 270 14.34 -0.22 -2.07
C LYS A 270 13.06 0.52 -1.63
N ARG A 271 12.75 0.49 -0.33
CA ARG A 271 11.58 1.17 0.24
C ARG A 271 11.59 2.69 0.07
N ALA A 272 12.75 3.29 0.32
CA ALA A 272 12.93 4.73 0.25
C ALA A 272 12.88 5.23 -1.21
N LYS A 273 13.45 4.47 -2.16
CA LYS A 273 13.27 4.72 -3.60
C LYS A 273 11.81 4.64 -4.03
N THR A 274 11.08 3.61 -3.59
CA THR A 274 9.65 3.50 -3.89
C THR A 274 8.89 4.71 -3.38
N THR A 275 9.25 5.25 -2.21
CA THR A 275 8.64 6.47 -1.67
C THR A 275 8.89 7.68 -2.59
N LEU A 276 10.10 7.80 -3.14
CA LEU A 276 10.44 8.85 -4.11
C LEU A 276 9.68 8.67 -5.44
N TYR A 277 9.57 7.45 -5.96
CA TYR A 277 8.77 7.16 -7.16
C TYR A 277 7.28 7.42 -6.95
N MET A 278 6.72 7.01 -5.81
CA MET A 278 5.33 7.31 -5.45
C MET A 278 5.10 8.82 -5.37
N SER A 279 6.06 9.57 -4.82
CA SER A 279 6.01 11.03 -4.76
C SER A 279 5.98 11.65 -6.16
N PHE A 280 6.72 11.08 -7.11
CA PHE A 280 6.65 11.48 -8.51
C PHE A 280 5.28 11.16 -9.12
N PHE A 281 4.70 9.98 -8.86
CA PHE A 281 3.34 9.67 -9.33
C PHE A 281 2.27 10.59 -8.73
N PHE A 282 2.45 11.08 -7.51
CA PHE A 282 1.57 12.09 -6.92
C PHE A 282 1.56 13.42 -7.70
N LEU A 283 2.64 13.76 -8.42
CA LEU A 283 2.61 14.92 -9.34
C LEU A 283 1.58 14.72 -10.44
N LEU A 284 1.40 13.50 -10.93
CA LEU A 284 0.45 13.16 -12.00
C LEU A 284 -0.98 13.02 -11.47
N TYR A 285 -1.17 12.94 -10.14
CA TYR A 285 -2.50 12.78 -9.53
C TYR A 285 -3.44 13.96 -9.86
N GLY A 286 -2.87 15.17 -10.03
CA GLY A 286 -3.62 16.34 -10.46
C GLY A 286 -4.31 16.19 -11.82
N LEU A 287 -3.75 15.39 -12.76
CA LEU A 287 -4.33 15.17 -14.08
C LEU A 287 -5.73 14.54 -14.01
N ILE A 288 -6.02 13.74 -12.99
CA ILE A 288 -7.35 13.11 -12.83
C ILE A 288 -8.43 14.16 -12.53
N PHE A 289 -8.07 15.19 -11.75
CA PHE A 289 -9.02 16.20 -11.28
C PHE A 289 -9.05 17.44 -12.18
N PHE A 290 -7.88 17.92 -12.61
CA PHE A 290 -7.76 19.16 -13.37
C PHE A 290 -8.24 19.03 -14.83
N THR A 291 -8.40 17.82 -15.35
CA THR A 291 -8.95 17.56 -16.68
C THR A 291 -10.48 17.59 -16.73
N GLN A 292 -11.16 17.45 -15.59
CA GLN A 292 -12.62 17.37 -15.54
C GLN A 292 -13.20 18.74 -15.18
N ASP A 293 -14.12 19.24 -16.01
CA ASP A 293 -14.76 20.55 -15.79
C ASP A 293 -15.55 20.62 -14.48
N ILE A 294 -16.10 19.49 -14.02
CA ILE A 294 -16.85 19.38 -12.75
C ILE A 294 -15.99 19.78 -11.54
N TYR A 295 -14.67 19.61 -11.62
CA TYR A 295 -13.76 19.90 -10.51
C TYR A 295 -13.04 21.24 -10.63
N LYS A 296 -13.20 21.97 -11.73
CA LYS A 296 -12.68 23.34 -11.85
C LYS A 296 -13.35 24.23 -10.80
N ASN A 297 -12.55 25.00 -10.08
CA ASN A 297 -13.00 25.95 -9.07
C ASN A 297 -13.83 25.30 -7.93
N SER A 298 -13.60 24.01 -7.71
CA SER A 298 -14.19 23.26 -6.60
C SER A 298 -13.16 23.02 -5.50
N VAL A 299 -13.64 22.65 -4.32
CA VAL A 299 -12.80 22.21 -3.19
C VAL A 299 -11.86 21.05 -3.58
N MET A 300 -12.26 20.24 -4.58
CA MET A 300 -11.45 19.14 -5.08
C MET A 300 -10.15 19.60 -5.77
N GLN A 301 -10.12 20.84 -6.27
CA GLN A 301 -8.92 21.44 -6.85
C GLN A 301 -7.83 21.65 -5.77
N ALA A 302 -8.21 22.17 -4.61
CA ALA A 302 -7.31 22.32 -3.47
C ALA A 302 -6.84 20.95 -2.95
N PHE A 303 -7.74 19.96 -2.90
CA PHE A 303 -7.40 18.58 -2.54
C PHE A 303 -6.33 17.99 -3.46
N ALA A 304 -6.52 18.09 -4.79
CA ALA A 304 -5.55 17.61 -5.77
C ALA A 304 -4.19 18.34 -5.63
N ALA A 305 -4.21 19.65 -5.43
CA ALA A 305 -3.02 20.46 -5.23
C ALA A 305 -2.19 20.07 -3.98
N VAL A 306 -2.85 19.60 -2.91
CA VAL A 306 -2.16 19.09 -1.70
C VAL A 306 -1.28 17.90 -2.04
N PHE A 307 -1.76 16.99 -2.89
CA PHE A 307 -0.99 15.84 -3.31
C PHE A 307 0.09 16.17 -4.32
N VAL A 308 -0.22 17.00 -5.31
CA VAL A 308 0.75 17.40 -6.34
C VAL A 308 1.99 18.03 -5.71
N THR A 309 1.82 18.90 -4.73
CA THR A 309 2.97 19.55 -4.07
C THR A 309 3.48 18.81 -2.83
N GLY A 310 2.61 18.09 -2.13
CA GLY A 310 2.88 17.47 -0.83
C GLY A 310 3.15 15.97 -0.88
N GLY A 311 3.15 15.33 -2.05
CA GLY A 311 3.34 13.88 -2.18
C GLY A 311 4.58 13.35 -1.46
N PHE A 312 5.73 13.99 -1.66
CA PHE A 312 6.96 13.61 -0.94
C PHE A 312 6.86 13.87 0.57
N LEU A 313 6.36 15.04 0.95
CA LEU A 313 6.20 15.45 2.35
C LEU A 313 5.31 14.47 3.12
N ILE A 314 4.18 14.06 2.55
CA ILE A 314 3.23 13.13 3.16
C ILE A 314 3.85 11.73 3.26
N ASN A 315 4.42 11.21 2.17
CA ASN A 315 4.91 9.83 2.17
C ASN A 315 6.23 9.63 2.91
N PHE A 316 7.11 10.63 2.92
CA PHE A 316 8.39 10.53 3.65
C PHE A 316 8.25 11.05 5.08
N GLY A 317 7.69 12.24 5.27
CA GLY A 317 7.70 12.93 6.55
C GLY A 317 6.88 12.24 7.64
N GLN A 318 5.76 11.57 7.29
CA GLN A 318 4.90 10.89 8.27
C GLN A 318 5.62 9.73 8.98
N PHE A 319 6.70 9.23 8.38
CA PHE A 319 7.54 8.17 8.92
C PHE A 319 8.85 8.69 9.50
N VAL A 320 9.01 9.99 9.75
CA VAL A 320 10.11 10.49 10.58
C VAL A 320 9.70 10.34 12.06
N PRO A 321 10.43 9.61 12.91
CA PRO A 321 11.81 9.12 12.76
C PRO A 321 11.94 7.62 12.42
N SER A 322 10.86 6.95 12.02
CA SER A 322 10.84 5.52 11.67
C SER A 322 11.84 5.12 10.57
N TRP A 323 12.19 6.02 9.65
CA TRP A 323 13.27 5.80 8.66
C TRP A 323 14.63 5.51 9.30
N ASP A 324 14.88 6.10 10.47
CA ASP A 324 16.13 5.97 11.24
C ASP A 324 16.06 4.82 12.27
N SER A 325 15.00 4.01 12.27
CA SER A 325 14.68 3.02 13.31
C SER A 325 15.79 2.01 13.63
N SER A 326 16.66 1.68 12.66
CA SER A 326 17.74 0.71 12.84
C SER A 326 18.86 1.20 13.75
N TYR A 327 19.19 2.49 13.70
CA TYR A 327 20.24 3.13 14.51
C TYR A 327 19.69 4.21 15.46
N TYR A 328 18.37 4.36 15.55
CA TYR A 328 17.71 5.36 16.39
C TYR A 328 18.21 5.32 17.84
N GLN A 329 18.42 4.13 18.41
CA GLN A 329 18.96 3.98 19.76
C GLN A 329 20.34 4.59 19.94
N LEU A 330 21.24 4.37 18.98
CA LEU A 330 22.58 4.94 19.01
C LEU A 330 22.51 6.47 18.85
N MET A 331 21.71 6.96 17.91
CA MET A 331 21.52 8.41 17.71
C MET A 331 21.03 9.09 18.99
N MET A 332 20.17 8.41 19.74
CA MET A 332 19.58 8.89 20.99
C MET A 332 20.51 8.87 22.21
N THR A 333 21.69 8.25 22.12
CA THR A 333 22.75 8.30 23.13
C THR A 333 23.85 9.31 22.80
N GLN A 334 23.89 9.81 21.56
CA GLN A 334 24.83 10.86 21.16
C GLN A 334 24.36 12.23 21.65
N SER A 335 25.29 13.19 21.75
CA SER A 335 25.06 14.58 22.15
C SER A 335 24.43 15.44 21.02
N ILE A 336 23.47 14.88 20.28
CA ILE A 336 22.83 15.56 19.15
C ILE A 336 21.54 16.24 19.63
N SER A 337 21.39 17.52 19.32
CA SER A 337 20.14 18.24 19.59
C SER A 337 19.00 17.73 18.70
N TYR A 338 17.84 17.44 19.31
CA TYR A 338 16.62 17.12 18.57
C TYR A 338 16.20 18.23 17.62
N LYS A 339 16.47 19.49 17.98
CA LYS A 339 16.19 20.66 17.13
C LYS A 339 16.94 20.57 15.80
N GLU A 340 18.22 20.20 15.81
CA GLU A 340 19.03 20.07 14.60
C GLU A 340 18.56 18.90 13.74
N TYR A 341 18.26 17.76 14.36
CA TYR A 341 17.69 16.60 13.69
C TYR A 341 16.37 16.95 12.98
N LEU A 342 15.41 17.55 13.70
CA LEU A 342 14.12 17.94 13.13
C LEU A 342 14.27 19.00 12.04
N ASN A 343 15.21 19.93 12.20
CA ASN A 343 15.43 20.99 11.21
C ASN A 343 16.00 20.42 9.91
N SER A 344 16.88 19.41 9.98
CA SER A 344 17.35 18.69 8.80
C SER A 344 16.20 17.98 8.05
N LYS A 345 15.33 17.27 8.78
CA LYS A 345 14.17 16.59 8.19
C LYS A 345 13.18 17.58 7.57
N TRP A 346 12.96 18.71 8.23
CA TRP A 346 12.14 19.81 7.69
C TRP A 346 12.71 20.34 6.38
N TRP A 347 14.00 20.65 6.32
CA TRP A 347 14.65 21.12 5.10
C TRP A 347 14.54 20.12 3.94
N LEU A 348 14.69 18.81 4.22
CA LEU A 348 14.50 17.78 3.20
C LEU A 348 13.08 17.82 2.61
N MET A 349 12.05 17.99 3.45
CA MET A 349 10.67 18.12 2.99
C MET A 349 10.44 19.43 2.22
N VAL A 350 11.03 20.54 2.66
CA VAL A 350 10.96 21.84 1.93
C VAL A 350 11.58 21.73 0.55
N ILE A 351 12.75 21.09 0.43
CA ILE A 351 13.39 20.88 -0.87
C ILE A 351 12.52 19.98 -1.77
N GLY A 352 12.00 18.88 -1.23
CA GLY A 352 11.14 17.96 -2.00
C GLY A 352 9.84 18.60 -2.49
N THR A 353 9.21 19.43 -1.64
CA THR A 353 8.00 20.19 -2.01
C THR A 353 8.30 21.30 -3.02
N ALA A 354 9.42 22.02 -2.88
CA ALA A 354 9.85 23.03 -3.84
C ALA A 354 10.14 22.43 -5.22
N ILE A 355 10.83 21.28 -5.28
CA ILE A 355 11.03 20.54 -6.55
C ILE A 355 9.67 20.13 -7.14
N SER A 356 8.75 19.67 -6.30
CA SER A 356 7.40 19.28 -6.75
C SER A 356 6.62 20.47 -7.32
N MET A 357 6.70 21.64 -6.69
CA MET A 357 6.09 22.89 -7.20
C MET A 357 6.69 23.32 -8.55
N LEU A 358 8.01 23.19 -8.72
CA LEU A 358 8.70 23.51 -9.96
C LEU A 358 8.29 22.54 -11.07
N LEU A 359 8.28 21.23 -10.79
CA LEU A 359 7.85 20.22 -11.75
C LEU A 359 6.37 20.38 -12.09
N ALA A 360 5.52 20.80 -11.15
CA ALA A 360 4.11 21.07 -11.39
C ALA A 360 3.83 22.29 -12.29
N SER A 361 4.85 23.02 -12.76
CA SER A 361 4.69 24.13 -13.71
C SER A 361 4.01 23.72 -15.02
N PHE A 362 4.09 22.46 -15.45
CA PHE A 362 3.36 22.01 -16.65
C PHE A 362 1.83 22.13 -16.50
N TYR A 363 1.30 22.22 -15.27
CA TYR A 363 -0.13 22.42 -15.05
C TYR A 363 -0.65 23.79 -15.47
N ILE A 364 0.23 24.75 -15.77
CA ILE A 364 -0.14 26.04 -16.38
C ILE A 364 -0.96 25.83 -17.67
N TYR A 365 -0.70 24.74 -18.41
CA TYR A 365 -1.46 24.39 -19.62
C TYR A 365 -2.97 24.23 -19.37
N PHE A 366 -3.37 23.76 -18.19
CA PHE A 366 -4.79 23.54 -17.84
C PHE A 366 -5.49 24.81 -17.32
N GLY A 367 -4.73 25.87 -17.06
CA GLY A 367 -5.26 27.16 -16.61
C GLY A 367 -4.39 27.80 -15.53
N TRP A 368 -4.35 29.14 -15.55
CA TRP A 368 -3.60 29.93 -14.59
C TRP A 368 -4.08 29.74 -13.15
N GLU A 369 -5.40 29.69 -12.95
CA GLU A 369 -6.02 29.49 -11.63
C GLU A 369 -5.57 28.17 -10.98
N ILE A 370 -5.43 27.10 -11.76
CA ILE A 370 -4.95 25.80 -11.28
C ILE A 370 -3.51 25.90 -10.78
N TYR A 371 -2.65 26.58 -11.55
CA TYR A 371 -1.26 26.75 -11.14
C TYR A 371 -1.12 27.63 -9.89
N VAL A 372 -1.90 28.72 -9.78
CA VAL A 372 -1.91 29.55 -8.57
C VAL A 372 -2.39 28.75 -7.35
N THR A 373 -3.39 27.87 -7.51
CA THR A 373 -3.82 26.94 -6.45
C THR A 373 -2.70 26.00 -6.02
N ILE A 374 -1.97 25.43 -6.97
CA ILE A 374 -0.79 24.58 -6.70
C ILE A 374 0.26 25.37 -5.91
N LEU A 375 0.54 26.62 -6.29
CA LEU A 375 1.51 27.46 -5.59
C LEU A 375 1.07 27.80 -4.15
N ALA A 376 -0.18 28.24 -3.97
CA ALA A 376 -0.73 28.57 -2.66
C ALA A 376 -0.71 27.36 -1.71
N VAL A 377 -1.12 26.20 -2.20
CA VAL A 377 -1.07 24.95 -1.44
C VAL A 377 0.36 24.46 -1.21
N GLY A 378 1.28 24.71 -2.15
CA GLY A 378 2.71 24.46 -1.97
C GLY A 378 3.30 25.26 -0.80
N VAL A 379 2.95 26.54 -0.69
CA VAL A 379 3.33 27.40 0.46
C VAL A 379 2.73 26.86 1.77
N TYR A 380 1.45 26.45 1.75
CA TYR A 380 0.85 25.76 2.90
C TYR A 380 1.60 24.46 3.26
N ASN A 381 2.03 23.69 2.27
CA ASN A 381 2.74 22.43 2.49
C ASN A 381 4.10 22.66 3.15
N ILE A 382 4.87 23.63 2.67
CA ILE A 382 6.15 24.06 3.24
C ILE A 382 5.97 24.66 4.65
N GLY A 383 4.91 25.44 4.84
CA GLY A 383 4.78 26.32 6.00
C GLY A 383 3.95 25.77 7.15
N PHE A 384 2.98 24.91 6.90
CA PHE A 384 2.14 24.32 7.94
C PHE A 384 2.15 22.80 7.88
N ASN A 385 1.94 22.21 6.69
CA ASN A 385 1.81 20.75 6.57
C ASN A 385 3.09 20.02 6.99
N SER A 386 4.27 20.55 6.69
CA SER A 386 5.56 19.95 7.09
C SER A 386 5.67 19.77 8.61
N PHE A 387 5.11 20.71 9.38
CA PHE A 387 5.13 20.67 10.84
C PHE A 387 4.10 19.67 11.37
N LEU A 388 2.90 19.66 10.79
CA LEU A 388 1.85 18.71 11.12
C LEU A 388 2.31 17.27 10.82
N VAL A 389 3.02 17.07 9.73
CA VAL A 389 3.62 15.79 9.36
C VAL A 389 4.70 15.36 10.35
N LEU A 390 5.62 16.24 10.74
CA LEU A 390 6.60 15.92 11.78
C LEU A 390 5.94 15.60 13.13
N PHE A 391 4.91 16.36 13.50
CA PHE A 391 4.10 16.10 14.67
C PHE A 391 3.42 14.72 14.60
N THR A 392 2.88 14.37 13.44
CA THR A 392 2.28 13.05 13.18
C THR A 392 3.33 11.94 13.32
N GLY A 393 4.51 12.17 12.75
CA GLY A 393 5.64 11.24 12.77
C GLY A 393 6.15 10.90 14.16
N ALA A 394 6.06 11.83 15.12
CA ALA A 394 6.37 11.56 16.53
C ALA A 394 5.52 10.42 17.13
N TYR A 395 4.31 10.21 16.63
CA TYR A 395 3.41 9.14 17.04
C TYR A 395 3.49 7.90 16.15
N THR A 396 4.22 7.96 15.04
CA THR A 396 4.46 6.82 14.15
C THR A 396 5.54 5.92 14.76
N ARG A 397 5.11 4.83 15.38
CA ARG A 397 5.98 3.92 16.17
C ARG A 397 6.21 2.60 15.46
N THR A 398 6.71 2.65 14.23
CA THR A 398 6.98 1.45 13.45
C THR A 398 8.36 1.39 12.85
N ALA A 399 9.09 0.32 13.17
CA ALA A 399 10.34 0.05 12.46
C ALA A 399 10.05 -0.17 10.97
N ILE A 400 10.86 0.45 10.13
CA ILE A 400 10.79 0.33 8.68
C ILE A 400 11.85 -0.66 8.25
N ASP A 401 11.42 -1.74 7.59
CA ASP A 401 12.33 -2.60 6.86
C ASP A 401 12.70 -1.94 5.52
N LEU A 402 13.95 -1.48 5.43
CA LEU A 402 14.52 -0.74 4.30
C LEU A 402 14.69 -1.60 3.04
N GLU A 403 14.81 -2.92 3.19
CA GLU A 403 15.00 -3.86 2.07
C GLU A 403 13.67 -4.29 1.46
N SER A 404 12.59 -4.24 2.24
CA SER A 404 11.25 -4.56 1.76
C SER A 404 10.67 -3.41 0.93
N ALA A 405 10.22 -3.67 -0.30
CA ALA A 405 9.44 -2.70 -1.09
C ALA A 405 7.99 -2.55 -0.58
N LYS A 406 7.62 -3.28 0.46
CA LYS A 406 6.23 -3.37 0.93
C LYS A 406 5.90 -2.10 1.70
N GLY A 407 4.88 -1.39 1.22
CA GLY A 407 4.41 -0.14 1.82
C GLY A 407 3.93 -0.33 3.26
N ALA A 408 3.78 0.79 3.98
CA ALA A 408 3.39 0.80 5.39
C ALA A 408 2.07 0.06 5.68
N PHE A 409 1.15 -0.02 4.72
CA PHE A 409 -0.10 -0.81 4.84
C PHE A 409 0.11 -2.32 4.93
N GLY A 410 1.22 -2.86 4.39
CA GLY A 410 1.55 -4.27 4.55
C GLY A 410 2.05 -4.59 5.96
N ASP A 411 2.70 -3.64 6.62
CA ASP A 411 3.18 -3.76 8.00
C ASP A 411 2.01 -3.48 8.95
N LYS A 412 1.33 -4.54 9.41
CA LYS A 412 0.23 -4.52 10.41
C LYS A 412 0.49 -3.68 11.67
N LYS A 413 1.73 -3.23 11.89
CA LYS A 413 2.15 -2.39 13.01
C LYS A 413 1.98 -0.89 12.76
N ALA A 414 1.84 -0.46 11.50
CA ALA A 414 1.92 0.96 11.10
C ALA A 414 0.63 1.76 11.32
N PHE A 415 -0.44 1.10 11.73
CA PHE A 415 -1.72 1.75 11.90
C PHE A 415 -1.88 2.26 13.34
N ASN A 416 -1.55 3.53 13.55
CA ASN A 416 -1.87 4.24 14.78
C ASN A 416 -3.06 5.17 14.51
N ILE A 417 -4.16 5.03 15.28
CA ILE A 417 -5.37 5.87 15.11
C ILE A 417 -5.00 7.36 15.20
N LYS A 418 -4.05 7.72 16.06
CA LYS A 418 -3.57 9.11 16.17
C LYS A 418 -2.90 9.55 14.87
N THR A 419 -2.08 8.70 14.26
CA THR A 419 -1.40 9.06 13.00
C THR A 419 -2.39 9.17 11.86
N LEU A 420 -3.44 8.33 11.83
CA LEU A 420 -4.50 8.42 10.83
C LEU A 420 -5.34 9.71 10.97
N LEU A 421 -5.75 10.05 12.20
CA LEU A 421 -6.49 11.29 12.46
C LEU A 421 -5.67 12.52 12.07
N PHE A 422 -4.38 12.53 12.44
CA PHE A 422 -3.48 13.63 12.06
C PHE A 422 -3.12 13.61 10.57
N SER A 423 -3.09 12.46 9.88
CA SER A 423 -2.91 12.44 8.43
C SER A 423 -4.14 12.96 7.69
N LEU A 424 -5.35 12.73 8.20
CA LEU A 424 -6.58 13.28 7.61
C LEU A 424 -6.64 14.81 7.75
N SER A 425 -6.21 15.35 8.88
CA SER A 425 -6.21 16.81 9.08
C SER A 425 -5.28 17.55 8.12
N GLN A 426 -4.19 16.91 7.66
CA GLN A 426 -3.29 17.47 6.64
C GLN A 426 -4.03 17.80 5.33
N MET A 427 -5.06 17.02 5.00
CA MET A 427 -5.83 17.12 3.77
C MET A 427 -7.05 18.02 3.93
N ILE A 428 -7.72 17.92 5.09
CA ILE A 428 -8.97 18.63 5.36
C ILE A 428 -8.75 20.14 5.51
N ILE A 429 -7.64 20.58 6.10
CA ILE A 429 -7.42 22.01 6.39
C ILE A 429 -7.39 22.86 5.09
N PRO A 430 -6.62 22.52 4.04
CA PRO A 430 -6.63 23.27 2.77
C PRO A 430 -7.99 23.26 2.09
N ILE A 431 -8.69 22.12 2.13
CA ILE A 431 -10.06 21.96 1.62
C ILE A 431 -11.01 22.95 2.30
N LEU A 432 -10.98 23.03 3.63
CA LEU A 432 -11.84 23.94 4.39
C LEU A 432 -11.51 25.41 4.11
N LEU A 433 -10.23 25.77 4.09
CA LEU A 433 -9.80 27.14 3.78
C LEU A 433 -10.22 27.56 2.37
N PHE A 434 -10.10 26.67 1.39
CA PHE A 434 -10.59 26.92 0.03
C PHE A 434 -12.11 27.05 0.00
N GLY A 435 -12.82 26.17 0.71
CA GLY A 435 -14.29 26.18 0.81
C GLY A 435 -14.84 27.49 1.41
N VAL A 436 -14.15 28.08 2.38
CA VAL A 436 -14.52 29.41 2.90
C VAL A 436 -14.45 30.50 1.82
N GLY A 437 -13.45 30.43 0.92
CA GLY A 437 -13.37 31.34 -0.23
C GLY A 437 -14.52 31.15 -1.22
N LEU A 438 -14.94 29.89 -1.45
CA LEU A 438 -16.09 29.60 -2.30
C LEU A 438 -17.41 30.09 -1.71
N LEU A 439 -17.59 30.01 -0.38
CA LEU A 439 -18.76 30.58 0.30
C LEU A 439 -18.83 32.11 0.19
N ALA A 440 -17.70 32.77 -0.04
CA ALA A 440 -17.61 34.21 -0.26
C ALA A 440 -17.66 34.59 -1.76
N ASP A 441 -18.02 33.65 -2.64
CA ASP A 441 -18.04 33.80 -4.12
C ASP A 441 -16.71 34.31 -4.71
N ASN A 442 -15.58 34.09 -4.03
CA ASN A 442 -14.29 34.56 -4.49
C ASN A 442 -13.17 33.56 -4.19
N ILE A 443 -12.72 32.87 -5.24
CA ILE A 443 -11.66 31.86 -5.19
C ILE A 443 -10.34 32.44 -4.69
N HIS A 444 -10.04 33.70 -5.02
CA HIS A 444 -8.80 34.34 -4.59
C HIS A 444 -8.72 34.53 -3.07
N ILE A 445 -9.87 34.68 -2.39
CA ILE A 445 -9.93 34.73 -0.92
C ILE A 445 -9.53 33.37 -0.34
N GLY A 446 -10.05 32.27 -0.90
CA GLY A 446 -9.68 30.92 -0.48
C GLY A 446 -8.20 30.64 -0.67
N LEU A 447 -7.64 31.05 -1.82
CA LEU A 447 -6.21 30.93 -2.11
C LEU A 447 -5.34 31.78 -1.19
N ALA A 448 -5.74 33.02 -0.93
CA ALA A 448 -5.05 33.91 -0.01
C ALA A 448 -5.05 33.36 1.42
N LEU A 449 -6.17 32.78 1.88
CA LEU A 449 -6.25 32.13 3.18
C LEU A 449 -5.29 30.95 3.31
N ILE A 450 -5.23 30.07 2.30
CA ILE A 450 -4.30 28.93 2.29
C ILE A 450 -2.85 29.42 2.34
N ALA A 451 -2.48 30.36 1.47
CA ALA A 451 -1.13 30.90 1.41
C ALA A 451 -0.76 31.61 2.72
N CYS A 452 -1.66 32.42 3.28
CA CYS A 452 -1.48 33.11 4.55
C CYS A 452 -1.27 32.12 5.70
N PHE A 453 -2.04 31.03 5.75
CA PHE A 453 -1.87 30.00 6.77
C PHE A 453 -0.51 29.30 6.68
N GLY A 454 -0.02 29.05 5.46
CA GLY A 454 1.34 28.57 5.23
C GLY A 454 2.42 29.56 5.73
N ILE A 455 2.28 30.84 5.37
CA ILE A 455 3.21 31.89 5.80
C ILE A 455 3.23 32.03 7.32
N LEU A 456 2.06 32.02 7.97
CA LEU A 456 1.95 32.06 9.43
C LEU A 456 2.68 30.89 10.09
N GLY A 457 2.56 29.68 9.53
CA GLY A 457 3.31 28.52 10.02
C GLY A 457 4.83 28.69 9.91
N LEU A 458 5.33 29.34 8.85
CA LEU A 458 6.75 29.70 8.72
C LEU A 458 7.17 30.76 9.74
N LEU A 459 6.36 31.79 9.96
CA LEU A 459 6.63 32.84 10.95
C LEU A 459 6.72 32.28 12.37
N PHE A 460 5.82 31.34 12.72
CA PHE A 460 5.82 30.68 14.01
C PHE A 460 6.72 29.43 14.08
N LYS A 461 7.57 29.19 13.08
CA LYS A 461 8.45 28.01 12.99
C LYS A 461 9.16 27.72 14.31
N SER A 462 9.81 28.71 14.93
CA SER A 462 10.59 28.49 16.16
C SER A 462 9.73 27.99 17.32
N ARG A 463 8.51 28.53 17.48
CA ARG A 463 7.59 28.11 18.56
C ARG A 463 7.04 26.71 18.29
N ILE A 464 6.64 26.44 17.05
CA ILE A 464 6.12 25.14 16.64
C ILE A 464 7.20 24.05 16.79
N PHE A 465 8.44 24.32 16.39
CA PHE A 465 9.56 23.40 16.57
C PHE A 465 9.80 23.04 18.03
N PHE A 466 9.73 24.03 18.94
CA PHE A 466 9.89 23.77 20.36
C PHE A 466 8.81 22.86 20.93
N LEU A 467 7.56 23.01 20.46
CA LEU A 467 6.46 22.12 20.84
C LEU A 467 6.68 20.70 20.30
N ILE A 468 7.06 20.57 19.02
CA ILE A 468 7.35 19.28 18.39
C ILE A 468 8.53 18.60 19.11
N GLU A 469 9.61 19.33 19.40
CA GLU A 469 10.77 18.82 20.12
C GLU A 469 10.39 18.22 21.47
N LYS A 470 9.57 18.91 22.27
CA LYS A 470 9.07 18.37 23.55
C LYS A 470 8.31 17.06 23.38
N ILE A 471 7.53 16.93 22.31
CA ILE A 471 6.79 15.71 22.03
C ILE A 471 7.74 14.58 21.63
N PHE A 472 8.72 14.85 20.76
CA PHE A 472 9.75 13.87 20.39
C PHE A 472 10.55 13.41 21.61
N GLN A 473 10.90 14.31 22.53
CA GLN A 473 11.56 13.97 23.79
C GLN A 473 10.67 13.09 24.68
N LYS A 474 9.38 13.44 24.83
CA LYS A 474 8.41 12.64 25.60
C LYS A 474 8.21 11.24 25.01
N GLU A 475 8.19 11.15 23.68
CA GLU A 475 7.93 9.90 22.96
C GLU A 475 9.20 9.06 22.71
N LYS A 476 10.39 9.59 23.02
CA LYS A 476 11.71 8.96 22.82
C LYS A 476 11.74 7.48 23.23
N TYR A 477 11.38 7.19 24.47
CA TYR A 477 11.47 5.84 25.03
C TYR A 477 10.45 4.88 24.40
N ASN A 478 9.23 5.36 24.13
CA ASN A 478 8.20 4.58 23.45
C ASN A 478 8.64 4.22 22.02
N ALA A 479 9.26 5.15 21.31
CA ALA A 479 9.81 4.92 19.97
C ALA A 479 10.94 3.90 20.00
N ILE A 480 11.88 4.00 20.96
CA ILE A 480 12.97 3.01 21.14
C ILE A 480 12.42 1.60 21.38
N VAL A 481 11.45 1.47 22.28
CA VAL A 481 10.82 0.17 22.59
C VAL A 481 10.11 -0.39 21.34
N ALA A 482 9.37 0.46 20.63
CA ALA A 482 8.66 0.04 19.41
C ALA A 482 9.61 -0.41 18.31
N TYR A 483 10.74 0.28 18.10
CA TYR A 483 11.73 -0.08 17.08
C TYR A 483 12.49 -1.37 17.39
N LYS A 484 12.56 -1.79 18.67
CA LYS A 484 13.12 -3.11 19.04
C LYS A 484 12.21 -4.28 18.63
N GLN A 485 10.91 -4.06 18.42
CA GLN A 485 9.95 -5.14 18.19
C GLN A 485 10.00 -5.66 16.75
N LYS A 486 10.89 -6.61 16.46
CA LYS A 486 11.02 -7.31 15.16
C LYS A 486 10.11 -8.55 14.99
N ASN A 487 8.93 -8.58 15.60
CA ASN A 487 8.01 -9.74 15.51
C ASN A 487 7.07 -9.72 14.30
#